data_AF-A0A0L6JPC6-F1
#
_entry.id   AF-A0A0L6JPC6-F1
#
_cell.length_a   1.000
_cell.length_b   1.000
_cell.length_c   1.000
_cell.angle_alpha   90.00
_cell.angle_beta   90.00
_cell.angle_gamma   90.00
#
_symmetry.space_group_name_H-M   'P 1'
#
loop_
_entity.id
_entity.type
_entity.pdbx_description
1 polymer ?
#
loop_
_entity_poly.entity_id
_entity_poly.type
_entity_poly.pdbx_seq_one_letter_code
_entity_poly.pdbx_strand_id
1 'polypeptide(L)' 'MKLSEIKPEDVVTVFDKPSRKIRERQGKYVSGNADFLTIQFLYYKDSLSLSDLILGKVTLFKDKEAVTLL' A
#
# COMPACT_ATOMS: atom_id res chain seq x y z
N MET A 1 4.59 3.14 11.33
CA MET A 1 3.59 2.08 11.58
C MET A 1 4.00 0.75 10.96
N LYS A 2 3.73 -0.38 11.61
CA LYS A 2 3.96 -1.71 11.03
C LYS A 2 2.79 -2.17 10.19
N LEU A 3 3.04 -2.97 9.16
CA LEU A 3 1.98 -3.54 8.32
C LEU A 3 0.98 -4.38 9.13
N SER A 4 1.45 -5.10 10.16
CA SER A 4 0.60 -5.89 11.06
C SER A 4 -0.40 -5.07 11.88
N GLU A 5 -0.20 -3.75 11.97
CA GLU A 5 -1.07 -2.82 12.68
C GLU A 5 -2.20 -2.28 11.78
N ILE A 6 -2.16 -2.58 10.48
CA ILE A 6 -3.19 -2.20 9.51
C ILE A 6 -4.31 -3.23 9.53
N LYS A 7 -5.53 -2.74 9.69
CA LYS A 7 -6.75 -3.54 9.72
C LYS A 7 -7.53 -3.36 8.42
N PRO A 8 -8.29 -4.38 8.00
CA PRO A 8 -9.23 -4.23 6.90
C PRO A 8 -10.09 -2.98 7.08
N GLU A 9 -10.39 -2.29 5.97
CA GLU A 9 -11.07 -1.00 5.86
C GLU A 9 -10.25 0.25 6.24
N ASP A 10 -9.04 0.10 6.79
CA ASP A 10 -8.16 1.23 7.04
C ASP A 10 -7.83 1.97 5.75
N VAL A 11 -7.93 3.30 5.78
CA VAL A 11 -7.58 4.17 4.66
C VAL A 11 -6.07 4.29 4.57
N VAL A 12 -5.53 4.00 3.40
CA VAL A 12 -4.10 4.04 3.09
C VAL A 12 -3.85 4.88 1.86
N THR A 13 -2.73 5.58 1.85
CA THR A 13 -2.22 6.29 0.67
C THR A 13 -1.05 5.52 0.10
N VAL A 14 -1.14 5.20 -1.18
CA VAL A 14 -0.15 4.44 -1.95
C VAL A 14 0.56 5.40 -2.89
N PHE A 15 1.89 5.41 -2.83
CA PHE A 15 2.76 6.08 -3.76
C PHE A 15 3.50 5.04 -4.59
N ASP A 16 3.39 5.11 -5.91
CA ASP A 16 4.12 4.23 -6.81
C ASP A 16 4.74 5.02 -7.98
N LYS A 17 5.79 4.42 -8.56
CA LYS A 17 6.53 5.02 -9.67
C LYS A 17 6.60 4.05 -10.87
N PRO A 18 5.49 3.85 -11.61
CA PRO A 18 5.49 3.04 -12.82
C PRO A 18 6.23 3.70 -13.98
N SER A 19 6.52 5.01 -13.93
CA SER A 19 7.35 5.72 -14.92
C SER A 19 8.14 6.89 -14.29
N ARG A 20 8.51 7.94 -15.02
CA ARG A 20 9.18 9.12 -14.47
C ARG A 20 8.32 9.94 -13.49
N LYS A 21 7.01 9.67 -13.40
CA LYS A 21 6.07 10.41 -12.54
C LYS A 21 5.61 9.54 -11.36
N ILE A 22 5.68 10.10 -10.15
CA ILE A 22 5.11 9.50 -8.94
C ILE A 22 3.59 9.64 -9.01
N ARG A 23 2.88 8.55 -8.75
CA ARG A 23 1.42 8.54 -8.61
C ARG A 23 1.06 8.40 -7.14
N GLU A 24 0.11 9.19 -6.70
CA GLU A 24 -0.52 9.09 -5.38
C GLU A 24 -1.93 8.53 -5.57
N ARG A 25 -2.26 7.48 -4.81
CA ARG A 25 -3.56 6.81 -4.87
C ARG A 25 -4.05 6.53 -3.47
N GLN A 26 -5.28 6.92 -3.14
CA GLN A 26 -5.88 6.64 -1.85
C GLN A 26 -6.88 5.49 -1.96
N GLY A 27 -6.80 4.53 -1.06
CA GLY A 27 -7.67 3.36 -1.04
C GLY A 27 -7.84 2.81 0.37
N LYS A 28 -8.60 1.72 0.47
CA LYS A 28 -8.78 1.00 1.72
C LYS A 28 -8.04 -0.32 1.68
N TYR A 29 -7.30 -0.64 2.73
CA TYR A 29 -6.71 -1.96 2.88
C TYR A 29 -7.81 -3.02 3.01
N VAL A 30 -7.68 -4.12 2.27
CA VAL A 30 -8.65 -5.23 2.30
C VAL A 30 -8.06 -6.44 3.02
N SER A 31 -6.92 -6.90 2.54
CA SER A 31 -6.25 -8.11 3.02
C SER A 31 -4.82 -8.18 2.50
N GLY A 32 -3.98 -8.98 3.12
CA GLY A 32 -2.62 -9.24 2.69
C GLY A 32 -2.22 -10.69 2.94
N ASN A 33 -1.23 -11.17 2.21
CA ASN A 33 -0.59 -12.45 2.43
C ASN A 33 0.95 -12.28 2.43
N ALA A 34 1.70 -13.38 2.31
CA ALA A 34 3.15 -13.36 2.34
C ALA A 34 3.80 -12.60 1.16
N ASP A 35 3.05 -12.35 0.09
CA ASP A 35 3.58 -11.82 -1.18
C ASP A 35 2.93 -10.50 -1.61
N PHE A 36 1.65 -10.29 -1.27
CA PHE A 36 0.85 -9.18 -1.78
C PHE A 36 -0.06 -8.52 -0.73
N LEU A 37 -0.39 -7.24 -0.96
CA LEU A 37 -1.42 -6.47 -0.27
C LEU A 37 -2.54 -6.11 -1.24
N THR A 38 -3.77 -6.40 -0.89
CA THR A 38 -4.95 -5.99 -1.65
C THR A 38 -5.51 -4.68 -1.12
N ILE A 39 -5.70 -3.72 -2.01
CA ILE A 39 -6.27 -2.40 -1.71
C ILE A 39 -7.47 -2.16 -2.61
N GLN A 40 -8.56 -1.70 -2.01
CA GLN A 40 -9.73 -1.20 -2.70
C GLN A 40 -9.55 0.30 -2.98
N PHE A 41 -9.33 0.65 -4.24
CA PHE A 41 -9.40 2.03 -4.72
C PHE A 41 -10.85 2.38 -5.11
N LEU A 42 -11.12 3.65 -5.41
CA LEU A 42 -12.49 4.14 -5.66
C LEU A 42 -13.25 3.35 -6.74
N TYR A 43 -12.57 2.89 -7.80
CA TYR A 43 -13.22 2.23 -8.94
C TYR A 43 -12.73 0.80 -9.20
N TYR A 44 -11.72 0.31 -8.48
CA TYR A 44 -11.10 -0.98 -8.75
C TYR A 44 -10.37 -1.51 -7.51
N LYS A 45 -10.11 -2.82 -7.47
CA LYS A 45 -9.18 -3.45 -6.53
C LYS A 45 -7.84 -3.64 -7.21
N ASP A 46 -6.76 -3.49 -6.44
CA ASP A 46 -5.40 -3.71 -6.91
C ASP A 46 -4.62 -4.53 -5.89
N SER A 47 -3.61 -5.26 -6.36
CA SER A 47 -2.68 -6.00 -5.51
C SER A 47 -1.29 -5.41 -5.63
N LEU A 48 -0.76 -4.93 -4.51
CA LEU A 48 0.60 -4.41 -4.41
C LEU A 48 1.55 -5.52 -3.97
N SER A 49 2.66 -5.66 -4.67
CA SER A 49 3.72 -6.59 -4.28
C SER A 49 4.44 -6.13 -3.02
N LEU A 50 4.59 -7.02 -2.04
CA LEU A 50 5.40 -6.78 -0.86
C LEU A 50 6.88 -6.59 -1.22
N SER A 51 7.38 -7.26 -2.27
CA SER A 51 8.75 -7.05 -2.72
C SER A 51 8.97 -5.63 -3.25
N ASP A 52 7.96 -5.03 -3.90
CA ASP A 52 8.06 -3.64 -4.37
C ASP A 52 8.02 -2.63 -3.22
N LEU A 53 7.34 -2.96 -2.11
CA LEU A 53 7.40 -2.22 -0.86
C LEU A 53 8.79 -2.30 -0.21
N ILE A 54 9.38 -3.50 -0.15
CA ILE A 54 10.75 -3.72 0.38
C ILE A 54 11.78 -2.93 -0.45
N LEU A 55 11.65 -2.97 -1.77
CA LEU A 55 12.56 -2.29 -2.70
C LEU A 55 12.30 -0.78 -2.80
N GLY A 56 11.29 -0.25 -2.10
CA GLY A 56 10.94 1.17 -2.11
C GLY A 56 10.38 1.67 -3.45
N LYS A 57 9.98 0.78 -4.35
CA LYS A 57 9.29 1.13 -5.60
C LYS A 57 7.85 1.58 -5.34
N VAL A 58 7.26 1.03 -4.28
CA VAL A 58 5.95 1.40 -3.75
C VAL A 58 6.14 1.82 -2.30
N THR A 59 5.51 2.92 -1.91
CA THR A 59 5.46 3.40 -0.53
C THR A 59 4.02 3.48 -0.09
N LEU A 60 3.75 3.10 1.15
CA LEU A 60 2.40 3.05 1.69
C LEU A 60 2.36 3.84 2.99
N PHE A 61 1.34 4.66 3.15
CA PHE A 61 1.15 5.52 4.30
C PHE A 61 -0.22 5.28 4.91
N LYS A 62 -0.29 5.33 6.25
CA LYS A 62 -1.53 5.39 7.03
C LYS A 62 -1.35 6.47 8.09
N ASP A 63 -2.35 7.34 8.25
CA ASP A 63 -2.32 8.42 9.26
C ASP A 63 -1.04 9.29 9.22
N LYS A 64 -0.51 9.52 8.01
CA LYS A 64 0.76 10.24 7.73
C LYS A 64 2.04 9.51 8.19
N GLU A 65 1.94 8.28 8.68
CA GLU A 65 3.08 7.42 8.94
C GLU A 65 3.35 6.48 7.77
N ALA A 66 4.62 6.34 7.40
CA ALA A 66 5.04 5.31 6.47
C ALA A 66 4.85 3.93 7.10
N VAL A 67 4.31 3.01 6.29
CA VAL A 67 4.07 1.63 6.67
C VAL A 67 5.31 0.81 6.35
N THR A 68 5.86 0.17 7.36
CA THR A 68 7.01 -0.73 7.25
C THR A 68 6.57 -2.18 7.40
N LEU A 69 7.32 -3.10 6.80
CA LEU A 69 7.06 -4.54 6.88
C LEU A 69 7.65 -5.18 8.15
N LEU A 70 8.56 -4.48 8.83
CA LEU A 70 9.26 -4.87 10.06
C LEU A 70 8.68 -4.18 11.29
#